data_AF-A0A8K0NBR2-F1
#
_entry.id   AF-A0A8K0NBR2-F1
#
_cell.length_a   1.000
_cell.length_b   1.000
_cell.length_c   1.000
_cell.angle_alpha   90.00
_cell.angle_beta   90.00
_cell.angle_gamma   90.00
#
_symmetry.space_group_name_H-M   'P 1'
#
loop_
_entity.id
_entity.type
_entity.pdbx_description
1 polymer ?
#
loop_
_entity_poly.entity_id
_entity_poly.type
_entity_poly.pdbx_seq_one_letter_code
_entity_poly.pdbx_strand_id
1 'polypeptide(L)'
;MEGDTFSGLGNGTQVDNKILQNFQKSFVQVQSILDQNRLLINEINQNHESKIPDNLSRNVGLIRELNNNIRRVVDLYADLSFSFTKSMEASSEGDSDGKPGHKRNRPG
;
A
#
# COMPACT_ATOMS: atom_id res chain seq x y z
N MET A 1 -3.94 19.61 -41.25
CA MET A 1 -4.55 18.92 -40.11
C MET A 1 -3.52 19.00 -39.00
N GLU A 2 -3.62 20.07 -38.23
CA GLU A 2 -2.62 20.48 -37.24
C GLU A 2 -2.76 19.60 -36.01
N GLY A 3 -1.62 19.08 -35.55
CA GLY A 3 -1.54 18.30 -34.34
C GLY A 3 -1.62 19.23 -33.14
N ASP A 4 -2.62 19.01 -32.28
CA ASP A 4 -2.61 19.51 -30.92
C ASP A 4 -2.27 18.36 -29.98
N THR A 5 -0.98 18.34 -29.65
CA THR A 5 -0.35 17.52 -28.64
C THR A 5 -0.99 17.75 -27.28
N PHE A 6 -1.67 16.70 -26.82
CA PHE A 6 -2.07 16.44 -25.43
C PHE A 6 -0.95 16.78 -24.44
N SER A 7 -0.98 18.00 -23.90
CA SER A 7 0.05 18.54 -23.00
C SER A 7 -0.57 18.99 -21.67
N GLY A 8 -1.42 18.13 -21.09
CA GLY A 8 -2.10 18.40 -19.81
C GLY A 8 -1.96 17.32 -18.74
N LEU A 9 -1.30 16.19 -19.00
CA LEU A 9 -1.33 14.99 -18.12
C LEU A 9 0.06 14.57 -17.61
N GLY A 10 0.92 15.55 -17.27
CA GLY A 10 2.31 15.27 -16.87
C GLY A 10 2.49 14.81 -15.42
N ASN A 11 1.60 15.22 -14.50
CA ASN A 11 1.77 14.97 -13.07
C ASN A 11 0.95 13.79 -12.52
N GLY A 12 -0.31 13.62 -12.94
CA GLY A 12 -1.19 12.56 -12.42
C GLY A 12 -0.67 11.16 -12.73
N THR A 13 -0.31 10.91 -13.99
CA THR A 13 0.21 9.61 -14.45
C THR A 13 1.50 9.19 -13.74
N GLN A 14 2.39 10.13 -13.41
CA GLN A 14 3.64 9.82 -12.70
C GLN A 14 3.40 9.50 -11.21
N VAL A 15 2.45 10.19 -10.58
CA VAL A 15 2.02 9.92 -9.19
C VAL A 15 1.38 8.53 -9.11
N ASP A 16 0.46 8.20 -10.03
CA ASP A 16 -0.19 6.89 -10.13
C ASP A 16 0.80 5.72 -10.28
N ASN A 17 1.83 5.89 -11.12
CA ASN A 17 2.86 4.88 -11.33
C ASN A 17 3.70 4.62 -10.07
N LYS A 18 4.05 5.67 -9.31
CA LYS A 18 4.82 5.51 -8.05
C LYS A 18 4.03 4.78 -6.98
N ILE A 19 2.73 5.06 -6.89
CA ILE A 19 1.83 4.39 -5.95
C ILE A 19 1.73 2.91 -6.30
N LEU A 20 1.48 2.58 -7.58
CA LEU A 20 1.39 1.20 -8.05
C LEU A 20 2.67 0.40 -7.75
N GLN A 21 3.85 0.99 -7.93
CA GLN A 21 5.12 0.37 -7.56
C GLN A 21 5.21 0.09 -6.05
N ASN A 22 4.76 1.01 -5.22
CA ASN A 22 4.72 0.81 -3.76
C ASN A 22 3.75 -0.33 -3.38
N PHE A 23 2.56 -0.38 -4.00
CA PHE A 23 1.61 -1.48 -3.83
C PHE A 23 2.23 -2.84 -4.17
N GLN A 24 2.87 -2.95 -5.33
CA GLN A 24 3.51 -4.20 -5.75
C GLN A 24 4.58 -4.66 -4.76
N LYS A 25 5.44 -3.73 -4.31
CA LYS A 25 6.50 -4.02 -3.34
C LYS A 25 5.92 -4.47 -2.00
N SER A 26 4.95 -3.74 -1.45
CA SER A 26 4.30 -4.11 -0.18
C SER A 26 3.61 -5.46 -0.26
N PHE A 27 2.97 -5.77 -1.40
CA PHE A 27 2.31 -7.06 -1.58
C PHE A 27 3.29 -8.24 -1.55
N VAL A 28 4.40 -8.15 -2.29
CA VAL A 28 5.45 -9.18 -2.28
C VAL A 28 6.02 -9.36 -0.86
N GLN A 29 6.20 -8.28 -0.10
CA GLN A 29 6.66 -8.36 1.28
C GLN A 29 5.64 -9.04 2.20
N VAL A 30 4.36 -8.68 2.10
CA VAL A 30 3.30 -9.33 2.88
C VAL A 30 3.24 -10.82 2.55
N GLN A 31 3.28 -11.20 1.27
CA GLN A 31 3.30 -12.62 0.87
C GLN A 31 4.48 -13.37 1.49
N SER A 32 5.69 -12.82 1.39
CA SER A 32 6.87 -13.45 1.99
C SER A 32 6.73 -13.64 3.50
N ILE A 33 6.14 -12.68 4.22
CA ILE A 33 5.89 -12.79 5.67
C ILE A 33 4.84 -13.87 5.97
N LEU A 34 3.77 -13.94 5.18
CA LEU A 34 2.72 -14.95 5.37
C LEU A 34 3.20 -16.36 5.04
N ASP A 35 4.06 -16.52 4.04
CA ASP A 35 4.73 -17.79 3.74
C ASP A 35 5.62 -18.24 4.91
N GLN A 36 6.35 -17.31 5.53
CA GLN A 36 7.10 -17.59 6.75
C GLN A 36 6.18 -17.98 7.91
N ASN A 37 5.04 -17.30 8.11
CA ASN A 37 4.06 -17.68 9.12
C ASN A 37 3.53 -19.10 8.91
N ARG A 38 3.31 -19.50 7.65
CA ARG A 38 2.90 -20.88 7.33
C ARG A 38 3.94 -21.90 7.81
N LEU A 39 5.23 -21.63 7.60
CA LEU A 39 6.31 -22.50 8.09
C LEU A 39 6.37 -22.54 9.61
N LEU A 40 6.28 -21.38 10.27
CA LEU A 40 6.26 -21.29 11.74
C LEU A 40 5.10 -22.08 12.35
N ILE A 41 3.89 -21.96 11.78
CA ILE A 41 2.71 -22.71 12.25
C ILE A 41 2.94 -24.22 12.11
N ASN A 42 3.51 -24.67 10.99
CA ASN A 42 3.82 -26.07 10.80
C ASN A 42 4.80 -26.59 11.84
N GLU A 43 5.87 -25.85 12.15
CA GLU A 43 6.83 -26.22 13.19
C GLU A 43 6.20 -26.22 14.58
N ILE A 44 5.39 -25.20 14.90
CA ILE A 44 4.65 -25.12 16.17
C ILE A 44 3.77 -26.36 16.36
N ASN A 45 3.05 -26.77 15.32
CA ASN A 45 2.18 -27.94 15.33
C ASN A 45 2.99 -29.23 15.52
N GLN A 46 4.10 -29.42 14.79
CA GLN A 46 4.99 -30.58 14.96
C GLN A 46 5.56 -30.68 16.38
N ASN A 47 6.01 -29.55 16.94
CA ASN A 47 6.49 -29.49 18.31
C ASN A 47 5.37 -29.87 19.30
N HIS A 48 4.14 -29.40 19.07
CA HIS A 48 2.98 -29.75 19.90
C HIS A 48 2.63 -31.24 19.84
N GLU A 49 2.60 -31.82 18.64
CA GLU A 49 2.33 -33.24 18.40
C GLU A 49 3.40 -34.15 19.03
N SER A 50 4.67 -33.72 19.02
CA SER A 50 5.77 -34.49 19.60
C SER A 50 5.67 -34.65 21.12
N LYS A 51 4.98 -33.72 21.81
CA LYS A 51 4.85 -33.65 23.29
C LYS A 51 6.18 -33.63 24.05
N ILE A 52 7.30 -33.35 23.38
CA ILE A 52 8.61 -33.21 24.01
C ILE A 52 8.66 -31.85 24.73
N PRO A 53 8.92 -31.80 26.05
CA PRO A 53 8.89 -30.55 26.84
C PRO A 53 9.77 -29.42 26.28
N ASP A 54 10.96 -29.75 25.78
CA ASP A 54 11.88 -28.78 25.20
C ASP A 54 11.33 -28.15 23.91
N ASN A 55 10.64 -28.94 23.08
CA ASN A 55 10.01 -28.46 21.85
C ASN A 55 8.81 -27.56 22.16
N LEU A 56 8.02 -27.91 23.17
CA LEU A 56 6.93 -27.04 23.66
C LEU A 56 7.47 -25.71 24.18
N SER A 57 8.63 -25.72 24.85
CA SER A 57 9.29 -24.50 25.28
C SER A 57 9.75 -23.64 24.10
N ARG A 58 10.24 -24.26 23.01
CA ARG A 58 10.59 -23.58 21.75
C ARG A 58 9.39 -22.90 21.10
N ASN A 59 8.19 -23.49 21.18
CA ASN A 59 6.96 -22.89 20.62
C ASN A 59 6.68 -21.48 21.14
N VAL A 60 7.06 -21.16 22.37
CA VAL A 60 6.91 -19.81 22.91
C VAL A 60 7.68 -18.79 22.07
N GLY A 61 8.89 -19.14 21.62
CA GLY A 61 9.69 -18.29 20.73
C GLY A 61 9.08 -18.17 19.34
N LEU A 62 8.69 -19.30 18.74
CA LEU A 62 8.08 -19.33 17.40
C LEU A 62 6.76 -18.54 17.34
N ILE A 63 5.93 -18.63 18.38
CA ILE A 63 4.67 -17.86 18.48
C ILE A 63 4.97 -16.35 18.60
N ARG A 64 6.03 -15.95 19.33
CA ARG A 64 6.44 -14.53 19.37
C ARG A 64 6.85 -14.04 17.97
N GLU A 65 7.61 -14.85 17.24
CA GLU A 65 8.01 -14.53 15.87
C GLU A 65 6.80 -14.38 14.94
N LEU A 66 5.86 -15.33 14.99
CA LEU A 66 4.60 -15.28 14.26
C LEU A 66 3.81 -14.00 14.58
N ASN A 67 3.69 -13.64 15.86
CA ASN A 67 3.00 -12.41 16.28
C ASN A 67 3.71 -11.15 15.78
N ASN A 68 5.05 -11.13 15.76
CA ASN A 68 5.81 -10.02 15.19
C ASN A 68 5.61 -9.90 13.69
N ASN A 69 5.56 -11.02 12.97
CA ASN A 69 5.24 -11.04 11.56
C ASN A 69 3.85 -10.46 11.27
N ILE A 70 2.84 -10.79 12.07
CA ILE A 70 1.50 -10.20 11.94
C ILE A 70 1.53 -8.69 12.18
N ARG A 71 2.25 -8.19 13.19
CA ARG A 71 2.42 -6.75 13.40
C ARG A 71 3.02 -6.06 12.17
N ARG A 72 4.08 -6.64 11.60
CA ARG A 72 4.71 -6.12 10.38
C ARG A 72 3.75 -6.09 9.18
N VAL A 73 2.91 -7.11 9.02
CA VAL A 73 1.88 -7.10 7.97
C VAL A 73 0.88 -5.97 8.18
N VAL A 74 0.44 -5.74 9.43
CA VAL A 74 -0.46 -4.62 9.76
C VAL A 74 0.20 -3.29 9.44
N ASP A 75 1.47 -3.09 9.82
CA ASP A 75 2.22 -1.86 9.55
C ASP A 75 2.35 -1.61 8.03
N LEU A 76 2.67 -2.65 7.25
CA LEU A 76 2.75 -2.54 5.78
C LEU A 76 1.42 -2.13 5.14
N TYR A 77 0.29 -2.62 5.66
CA TYR A 77 -1.03 -2.20 5.18
C TYR A 77 -1.38 -0.78 5.61
N ALA A 78 -1.01 -0.38 6.83
CA ALA A 78 -1.23 0.99 7.32
C ALA A 78 -0.45 2.00 6.46
N ASP A 79 0.82 1.74 6.18
CA ASP A 79 1.67 2.58 5.32
C ASP A 79 1.11 2.68 3.90
N LEU A 80 0.59 1.57 3.38
CA LEU A 80 0.00 1.52 2.05
C LEU A 80 -1.28 2.34 1.96
N SER A 81 -2.17 2.17 2.94
CA SER A 81 -3.41 2.96 3.03
C SER A 81 -3.11 4.45 3.16
N PHE A 82 -2.16 4.81 4.02
CA PHE A 82 -1.76 6.20 4.21
C PHE A 82 -1.18 6.82 2.93
N SER A 83 -0.30 6.09 2.24
CA SER A 83 0.28 6.53 0.97
C SER A 83 -0.78 6.76 -0.10
N PHE A 84 -1.77 5.86 -0.17
CA PHE A 84 -2.89 5.98 -1.11
C PHE A 84 -3.79 7.19 -0.83
N THR A 85 -4.21 7.39 0.43
CA THR A 85 -5.03 8.55 0.80
C THR A 85 -4.31 9.86 0.49
N LYS A 86 -3.02 9.97 0.86
CA LYS A 86 -2.21 11.16 0.58
C LYS A 86 -2.12 11.48 -0.92
N SER A 87 -1.99 10.45 -1.76
CA SER A 87 -1.95 10.68 -3.21
C SER A 87 -3.26 11.15 -3.82
N MET A 88 -4.39 10.72 -3.25
CA MET A 88 -5.72 11.13 -3.71
C MET A 88 -6.05 12.57 -3.30
N GLU A 89 -5.58 13.02 -2.13
CA GLU A 89 -5.67 14.43 -1.74
C GLU A 89 -4.86 15.32 -2.69
N ALA A 90 -3.65 14.89 -3.06
CA ALA A 90 -2.78 15.64 -3.97
C ALA A 90 -3.30 15.73 -5.42
N SER A 91 -4.22 14.85 -5.84
CA SER A 91 -4.84 14.92 -7.18
C SER A 91 -6.09 15.81 -7.22
N SER A 92 -6.68 16.16 -6.08
CA SER A 92 -7.90 16.96 -5.99
C SER A 92 -7.68 18.48 -5.96
N GLU A 93 -6.48 18.97 -5.66
CA GLU A 93 -6.18 20.42 -5.52
C GLU A 93 -6.07 21.19 -6.85
N GLY A 94 -6.47 20.60 -7.98
CA GLY A 94 -6.29 21.16 -9.33
C GLY A 94 -7.51 21.80 -10.00
N ASP A 95 -8.72 21.73 -9.44
CA ASP A 95 -9.95 22.11 -10.17
C ASP A 95 -10.83 23.14 -9.44
N SER A 96 -10.22 24.25 -9.00
CA SER A 96 -11.00 25.42 -8.56
C SER A 96 -10.31 26.72 -8.95
N ASP A 97 -10.33 27.03 -10.25
CA ASP A 97 -10.28 28.43 -10.68
C ASP A 97 -11.65 28.81 -11.29
N GLY A 98 -12.55 29.19 -10.39
CA GLY A 98 -13.82 29.80 -10.74
C GLY A 98 -13.61 31.19 -11.33
N LYS A 99 -13.93 31.36 -12.62
CA LYS A 99 -14.07 32.71 -13.20
C LYS A 99 -15.34 32.81 -14.06
N PRO A 100 -16.50 33.18 -13.49
CA PRO A 100 -17.64 33.62 -14.27
C PRO A 100 -17.48 35.11 -14.50
N GLY A 101 -16.92 35.50 -15.64
CA GLY A 101 -16.87 36.90 -15.96
C GLY A 101 -16.26 37.15 -17.31
N HIS A 102 -17.10 37.30 -18.33
CA HIS A 102 -16.99 38.36 -19.33
C HIS A 102 -18.35 38.46 -20.06
N LYS A 103 -19.32 39.15 -19.45
CA LYS A 103 -20.41 39.79 -20.20
C LYS A 103 -19.79 40.94 -20.97
N ARG A 104 -19.45 40.71 -22.24
CA ARG A 104 -18.99 41.74 -23.16
C ARG A 104 -20.21 42.46 -23.74
N ASN A 105 -20.57 43.59 -23.15
CA ASN A 105 -21.63 44.46 -23.65
C ASN A 105 -21.03 45.76 -24.19
N ARG A 106 -21.55 46.17 -25.37
CA ARG A 106 -21.54 47.50 -26.05
C ARG A 106 -20.32 47.93 -26.90
N PRO A 107 -20.46 48.94 -27.80
CA PRO A 107 -21.65 49.51 -28.50
C PRO A 107 -21.44 49.71 -30.02
N GLY A 108 -22.49 50.12 -30.75
CA GLY A 108 -22.44 50.59 -32.14
C GLY A 108 -23.82 50.56 -32.78
#